data_AF-A0A4Q0YSN2-F1
#
_entry.id   AF-A0A4Q0YSN2-F1
#
_cell.length_a   1.000
_cell.length_b   1.000
_cell.length_c   1.000
_cell.angle_alpha   90.00
_cell.angle_beta   90.00
_cell.angle_gamma   90.00
#
_symmetry.space_group_name_H-M   'P 1'
#
loop_
_entity.id
_entity.type
_entity.pdbx_description
1 polymer ?
#
loop_
_entity_poly.entity_id
_entity_poly.type
_entity_poly.pdbx_seq_one_letter_code
_entity_poly.pdbx_strand_id
1 'polypeptide(L)'
;MSSSQAHQLLATFKDFLKTKGITYKYLASRAGMTELTVKRLMNRPHLPLDQLLTLFAAADTSIAEVSTLQANLKSDVNLMSNDIAKALSKQPALFFCFTRHSFWR
;
A
#
# COMPACT_ATOMS: atom_id res chain seq x y z
N MET A 1 15.39 -1.69 -7.82
CA MET A 1 14.04 -1.97 -7.27
C MET A 1 13.01 -1.52 -8.29
N SER A 2 12.03 -2.37 -8.62
CA SER A 2 11.02 -2.05 -9.65
C SER A 2 10.12 -0.92 -9.16
N SER A 3 9.76 0.02 -10.04
CA SER A 3 8.86 1.16 -9.74
C SER A 3 7.59 0.74 -9.01
N SER A 4 7.09 -0.47 -9.28
CA SER A 4 5.94 -1.09 -8.60
C SER A 4 6.11 -1.25 -7.08
N GLN A 5 7.31 -1.59 -6.59
CA GLN A 5 7.55 -1.76 -5.15
C GLN A 5 7.46 -0.43 -4.38
N ALA A 6 7.99 0.65 -4.94
CA ALA A 6 7.92 1.97 -4.33
C ALA A 6 6.47 2.47 -4.19
N HIS A 7 5.62 2.18 -5.18
CA HIS A 7 4.19 2.47 -5.09
C HIS A 7 3.49 1.71 -3.99
N GLN A 8 3.78 0.42 -3.87
CA GLN A 8 3.17 -0.39 -2.83
C GLN A 8 3.63 0.06 -1.43
N LEU A 9 4.91 0.42 -1.25
CA LEU A 9 5.40 0.99 0.01
C LEU A 9 4.71 2.32 0.35
N LEU A 10 4.53 3.21 -0.64
CA LEU A 10 3.82 4.47 -0.45
C LEU A 10 2.33 4.25 -0.11
N ALA A 11 1.69 3.23 -0.67
CA ALA A 11 0.32 2.86 -0.30
C ALA A 11 0.25 2.38 1.16
N THR A 12 1.12 1.44 1.57
CA THR A 12 1.23 0.98 2.96
C THR A 12 1.50 2.14 3.92
N PHE A 13 2.36 3.09 3.51
CA PHE A 13 2.65 4.27 4.31
C PHE A 13 1.43 5.18 4.49
N LYS A 14 0.64 5.40 3.43
CA LYS A 14 -0.60 6.18 3.55
C LYS A 14 -1.55 5.54 4.56
N ASP A 15 -1.66 4.22 4.57
CA ASP A 15 -2.52 3.53 5.53
C ASP A 15 -1.93 3.57 6.94
N PHE A 16 -0.61 3.47 7.09
CA PHE A 16 0.07 3.71 8.37
C PHE A 16 -0.18 5.12 8.93
N LEU A 17 -0.15 6.15 8.08
CA LEU A 17 -0.46 7.51 8.51
C LEU A 17 -1.91 7.65 9.00
N LYS A 18 -2.85 6.98 8.33
CA LYS A 18 -4.25 6.94 8.75
C LYS A 18 -4.41 6.24 10.10
N THR A 19 -3.78 5.08 10.30
CA THR A 19 -3.89 4.33 11.56
C THR A 19 -3.27 5.08 12.74
N LYS A 20 -2.18 5.82 12.50
CA LYS A 20 -1.54 6.68 13.52
C LYS A 20 -2.20 8.05 13.70
N GLY A 21 -3.24 8.38 12.92
CA GLY A 21 -3.89 9.70 12.98
C GLY A 21 -2.98 10.87 12.58
N ILE A 22 -1.90 10.60 11.83
CA ILE A 22 -0.93 11.60 11.42
C ILE A 22 -1.48 12.39 10.24
N THR A 23 -1.56 13.70 10.39
CA THR A 23 -2.05 14.60 9.33
C THR A 23 -0.91 15.06 8.41
N TYR A 24 -1.26 15.47 7.18
CA TYR A 24 -0.28 16.06 6.27
C TYR A 24 0.33 17.36 6.81
N LYS A 25 -0.39 18.10 7.66
CA LYS A 25 0.14 19.28 8.38
C LYS A 25 1.29 18.89 9.30
N TYR A 26 1.11 17.84 10.10
CA TYR A 26 2.14 17.36 11.01
C TYR A 26 3.40 16.93 10.23
N LEU A 27 3.21 16.13 9.17
CA LEU A 27 4.31 15.73 8.29
C LEU A 27 5.03 16.91 7.67
N ALA A 28 4.29 17.92 7.20
CA ALA A 28 4.83 19.12 6.59
C ALA A 28 5.70 19.91 7.58
N SER A 29 5.20 20.15 8.80
CA SER A 29 5.95 20.83 9.86
C SER A 29 7.24 20.10 10.21
N ARG A 30 7.22 18.77 10.25
CA ARG A 30 8.38 17.97 10.64
C ARG A 30 9.41 17.77 9.52
N ALA A 31 8.95 17.69 8.28
CA ALA A 31 9.81 17.59 7.10
C ALA A 31 10.37 18.96 6.66
N GLY A 32 9.96 20.07 7.29
CA GLY A 32 10.30 21.43 6.85
C GLY A 32 9.70 21.78 5.48
N MET A 33 8.58 21.17 5.11
CA MET A 33 7.91 21.33 3.82
C MET A 33 6.55 22.00 3.98
N THR A 34 5.98 22.51 2.89
CA THR A 34 4.57 22.96 2.89
C THR A 34 3.63 21.76 2.80
N GLU A 35 2.42 21.89 3.37
CA GLU A 35 1.38 20.85 3.26
C GLU A 35 1.04 20.52 1.79
N LEU A 36 1.07 21.53 0.92
CA LEU A 36 0.86 21.36 -0.52
C LEU A 36 1.95 20.50 -1.15
N THR A 37 3.21 20.70 -0.76
CA THR A 37 4.34 19.88 -1.22
C THR A 37 4.17 18.43 -0.78
N VAL A 38 3.82 18.19 0.49
CA VAL A 38 3.57 16.83 1.00
C VAL A 38 2.43 16.15 0.24
N LYS A 39 1.32 16.84 0.01
CA LYS A 39 0.20 16.31 -0.80
C LYS A 39 0.63 15.98 -2.24
N ARG A 40 1.44 16.85 -2.86
CA ARG A 40 1.97 16.61 -4.21
C ARG A 40 2.88 15.37 -4.26
N LEU A 41 3.76 15.21 -3.28
CA LEU A 41 4.64 14.04 -3.17
C LEU A 41 3.83 12.75 -2.99
N MET A 42 2.84 12.79 -2.10
CA MET A 42 1.95 11.65 -1.84
C MET A 42 1.12 11.22 -3.04
N ASN A 43 0.78 12.14 -3.94
CA ASN A 43 -0.04 11.85 -5.12
C ASN A 43 0.80 11.65 -6.39
N ARG A 44 2.13 11.71 -6.29
CA ARG A 44 2.99 11.61 -7.47
C ARG A 44 3.03 10.17 -7.99
N PRO A 45 2.92 9.95 -9.31
CA PRO A 45 2.99 8.62 -9.91
C PRO A 45 4.41 8.07 -9.93
N HIS A 46 5.45 8.84 -9.58
CA HIS A 46 6.79 8.32 -9.31
C HIS A 46 7.43 9.21 -8.25
N LEU A 47 7.77 8.61 -7.12
CA LEU A 47 8.46 9.30 -6.03
C LEU A 47 9.86 8.73 -5.90
N PRO A 48 10.92 9.57 -5.93
CA PRO A 48 12.27 9.09 -5.68
C PRO A 48 12.40 8.60 -4.23
N LEU A 49 13.23 7.58 -4.03
CA LEU A 49 13.40 6.91 -2.75
C LEU A 49 13.84 7.88 -1.64
N ASP A 50 14.71 8.83 -1.95
CA ASP A 50 15.20 9.82 -0.97
C ASP A 50 14.06 10.69 -0.40
N GLN A 51 13.10 11.08 -1.24
CA GLN A 51 11.94 11.84 -0.79
C GLN A 51 10.98 10.98 0.04
N LEU A 52 10.85 9.70 -0.31
CA LEU A 52 10.08 8.73 0.48
C LEU A 52 10.71 8.53 1.87
N LEU A 53 12.03 8.36 1.93
CA LEU A 53 12.82 8.25 3.16
C LEU A 53 12.66 9.48 4.05
N THR A 54 12.69 10.68 3.45
CA THR A 54 12.48 11.94 4.18
C THR A 54 11.09 11.98 4.83
N LEU A 55 10.06 11.50 4.12
CA LEU A 55 8.70 11.41 4.66
C LEU A 55 8.56 10.35 5.77
N PHE A 56 9.24 9.21 5.63
CA PHE A 56 9.28 8.18 6.67
C PHE A 56 9.94 8.71 7.95
N ALA A 57 11.09 9.37 7.83
CA ALA A 57 11.77 10.01 8.95
C ALA A 57 10.88 11.07 9.63
N ALA A 58 10.14 11.86 8.84
CA ALA A 58 9.17 12.82 9.38
C ALA A 58 8.00 12.16 10.14
N ALA A 59 7.67 10.90 9.84
CA ALA A 59 6.65 10.13 10.55
C ALA A 59 7.19 9.33 11.76
N ASP A 60 8.46 9.50 12.15
CA ASP A 60 9.17 8.60 13.08
C ASP A 60 9.03 7.13 12.68
N THR A 61 9.24 6.82 11.42
CA THR A 61 9.12 5.46 10.92
C THR A 61 10.27 5.15 9.99
N SER A 62 10.71 3.90 9.97
CA SER A 62 11.77 3.45 9.06
C SER A 62 11.21 2.70 7.85
N ILE A 63 11.99 2.63 6.77
CA ILE A 63 11.65 1.78 5.62
C ILE A 63 11.46 0.31 6.04
N ALA A 64 12.25 -0.16 7.01
CA ALA A 64 12.18 -1.53 7.48
C ALA A 64 10.81 -1.82 8.11
N GLU A 65 10.30 -0.92 8.94
CA GLU A 65 8.98 -1.04 9.58
C GLU A 65 7.83 -1.01 8.57
N VAL A 66 7.91 -0.15 7.55
CA VAL A 66 6.86 -0.13 6.51
C VAL A 66 6.93 -1.37 5.61
N SER A 67 8.14 -1.88 5.36
CA SER A 67 8.35 -3.12 4.62
C SER A 67 7.83 -4.35 5.37
N THR A 68 8.02 -4.42 6.70
CA THR A 68 7.47 -5.52 7.51
C THR A 68 5.94 -5.46 7.56
N LEU A 69 5.35 -4.26 7.71
CA LEU A 69 3.91 -4.07 7.60
C LEU A 69 3.38 -4.54 6.23
N GLN A 70 4.07 -4.19 5.15
CA GLN A 70 3.71 -4.62 3.81
C GLN A 70 3.82 -6.15 3.64
N ALA A 71 4.85 -6.77 4.22
CA ALA A 71 5.04 -8.22 4.18
C ALA A 71 3.90 -8.94 4.94
N ASN A 72 3.53 -8.42 6.11
CA ASN A 72 2.43 -8.96 6.92
C ASN A 72 1.07 -8.82 6.20
N LEU A 73 0.81 -7.67 5.56
CA LEU A 73 -0.39 -7.50 4.74
C LEU A 73 -0.44 -8.49 3.57
N LYS A 74 0.71 -8.76 2.93
CA LYS A 74 0.80 -9.77 1.85
C LYS A 74 0.61 -11.20 2.37
N SER A 75 1.11 -11.54 3.55
CA SER A 75 0.88 -12.85 4.15
C SER A 75 -0.59 -13.07 4.53
N ASP A 76 -1.24 -12.07 5.12
CA ASP A 76 -2.66 -12.17 5.51
C ASP A 76 -3.58 -12.33 4.29
N VAL A 77 -3.31 -11.60 3.20
CA VAL A 77 -4.03 -11.77 1.93
C VAL A 77 -3.80 -13.17 1.34
N ASN A 78 -2.59 -13.72 1.44
CA ASN A 78 -2.29 -15.08 0.96
C ASN A 78 -2.98 -16.16 1.79
N LEU A 79 -3.12 -15.97 3.11
CA LEU A 79 -3.85 -16.88 3.98
C LEU A 79 -5.35 -16.87 3.65
N MET A 80 -5.96 -15.68 3.51
CA MET A 80 -7.35 -15.55 3.05
C MET A 80 -7.58 -16.15 1.66
N SER A 81 -6.66 -15.95 0.71
CA SER A 81 -6.79 -16.47 -0.66
C SER A 81 -6.83 -18.00 -0.70
N ASN A 82 -6.04 -18.68 0.14
CA ASN A 82 -6.06 -20.14 0.23
C ASN A 82 -7.37 -20.67 0.83
N ASP A 83 -7.91 -20.02 1.85
CA ASP A 83 -9.20 -20.41 2.43
C ASP A 83 -10.36 -20.16 1.46
N ILE A 84 -10.32 -19.06 0.69
CA ILE A 84 -11.27 -18.80 -0.39
C ILE A 84 -11.13 -19.85 -1.50
N ALA A 85 -9.91 -20.17 -1.95
CA ALA A 85 -9.68 -21.20 -2.95
C ALA A 85 -10.17 -22.59 -2.49
N LYS A 86 -10.02 -22.90 -1.20
CA LYS A 86 -10.50 -24.14 -0.57
C LYS A 86 -12.02 -24.16 -0.35
N ALA A 87 -12.65 -22.99 -0.15
CA ALA A 87 -14.09 -22.85 -0.10
C ALA A 87 -14.73 -22.93 -1.50
N LEU A 88 -14.08 -22.32 -2.50
CA LEU A 88 -14.48 -22.39 -3.91
C LEU A 88 -14.33 -23.79 -4.50
N SER A 89 -13.29 -24.54 -4.11
CA SER A 89 -13.12 -25.95 -4.54
C SER A 89 -14.22 -26.87 -4.01
N LYS A 90 -14.89 -26.49 -2.91
CA LYS A 90 -16.06 -27.21 -2.37
C LYS A 90 -17.37 -26.87 -3.07
N GLN A 91 -17.41 -25.86 -3.94
CA GLN A 91 -18.61 -25.42 -4.67
C GLN A 91 -18.33 -25.28 -6.18
N PRO A 92 -18.31 -26.38 -6.95
CA PRO A 92 -17.98 -26.37 -8.38
C PRO A 92 -18.96 -25.56 -9.25
N ALA A 93 -20.15 -25.20 -8.73
CA ALA A 93 -21.12 -24.36 -9.43
C ALA A 93 -20.70 -22.87 -9.53
N LEU A 94 -19.88 -22.36 -8.60
CA LEU A 94 -19.42 -20.96 -8.61
C LEU A 94 -18.32 -20.70 -9.63
N PHE A 95 -17.63 -21.74 -10.09
CA PHE A 95 -16.56 -21.64 -11.08
C PHE A 95 -17.07 -21.19 -12.46
N PHE A 96 -18.34 -21.47 -12.77
CA PHE A 96 -18.96 -21.14 -14.05
C PHE A 96 -19.34 -19.66 -14.20
N CYS A 97 -19.55 -18.93 -13.09
CA CYS A 97 -19.89 -17.51 -13.13
C CYS A 97 -18.66 -16.61 -13.41
N PHE A 98 -17.46 -17.02 -12.98
CA PHE A 98 -16.24 -16.22 -13.16
C PHE A 98 -15.63 -16.34 -14.55
N THR A 99 -15.79 -17.46 -15.25
CA THR A 99 -15.18 -17.70 -16.57
C THR A 99 -15.98 -17.13 -17.74
N ARG A 100 -17.21 -16.64 -17.51
CA ARG A 100 -18.12 -16.16 -18.57
C ARG A 100 -18.09 -14.64 -18.81
N HIS A 101 -17.20 -13.88 -18.16
CA HIS A 101 -17.10 -12.43 -18.38
C HIS A 101 -15.85 -11.96 -19.15
N SER A 102 -14.98 -12.87 -19.59
CA SER A 102 -13.75 -12.59 -20.35
C SER A 102 -13.84 -12.87 -21.85
N PHE A 103 -15.06 -13.05 -22.40
CA PHE A 103 -15.28 -13.37 -23.82
C PHE A 103 -16.16 -12.35 -24.57
N TRP A 104 -16.05 -11.06 -24.23
CA TRP A 104 -16.49 -9.97 -25.12
C TRP A 104 -15.45 -8.84 -25.07
N ARG A 105 -14.42 -8.99 -25.89
CA ARG A 105 -13.74 -7.87 -26.54
C ARG A 105 -13.24 -8.33 -27.90
#